data_AF-A0A2V1CYY5-F1
#
_entry.id   AF-A0A2V1CYY5-F1
#
_cell.length_a   1.000
_cell.length_b   1.000
_cell.length_c   1.000
_cell.angle_alpha   90.00
_cell.angle_beta   90.00
_cell.angle_gamma   90.00
#
_symmetry.space_group_name_H-M   'P 1'
#
loop_
_entity.id
_entity.type
_entity.pdbx_description
1 polymer ?
#
loop_
_entity_poly.entity_id
_entity_poly.type
_entity_poly.pdbx_seq_one_letter_code
_entity_poly.pdbx_strand_id
1 'polypeptide(L)'
;MAKTPHRRLTRDERVRIHTLYYQAGWQCPDIARFLGINYRTVARCIKGSVTPHRPRGSKGLLDTPTKSRLIAYATASGEQRIKPYAQLAAELGIHADPRTIRRVFKSERYYRRVATEKPWLGEIHKQKRLFWSNLAVTWPSLI
;
A
#
# COMPACT_ATOMS: atom_id res chain seq x y z
N MET A 1 -28.84 -11.08 -0.07
CA MET A 1 -29.38 -9.86 -0.71
C MET A 1 -28.36 -8.74 -0.63
N ALA A 2 -27.92 -8.18 -1.76
CA ALA A 2 -27.02 -7.02 -1.76
C ALA A 2 -27.80 -5.79 -1.27
N LYS A 3 -27.31 -5.11 -0.22
CA LYS A 3 -27.92 -3.85 0.24
C LYS A 3 -27.71 -2.78 -0.84
N THR A 4 -28.79 -2.15 -1.29
CA THR A 4 -28.71 -0.98 -2.18
C THR A 4 -27.85 0.10 -1.52
N PRO A 5 -26.80 0.60 -2.18
CA PRO A 5 -25.96 1.64 -1.60
C PRO A 5 -26.79 2.92 -1.43
N HIS A 6 -27.05 3.31 -0.19
CA HIS A 6 -27.68 4.59 0.09
C HIS A 6 -26.69 5.74 -0.15
N ARG A 7 -27.18 6.81 -0.78
CA ARG A 7 -26.45 8.06 -0.96
C ARG A 7 -25.96 8.59 0.38
N ARG A 8 -24.67 8.92 0.47
CA ARG A 8 -24.07 9.55 1.64
C ARG A 8 -24.16 11.07 1.52
N LEU A 9 -24.31 11.75 2.66
CA LEU A 9 -24.24 13.20 2.71
C LEU A 9 -22.87 13.68 2.22
N THR A 10 -22.88 14.68 1.35
CA THR A 10 -21.67 15.38 0.93
C THR A 10 -21.15 16.28 2.06
N ARG A 11 -19.92 16.75 1.93
CA ARG A 11 -19.32 17.68 2.91
C ARG A 11 -20.18 18.96 3.04
N ASP A 12 -20.64 19.52 1.94
CA ASP A 12 -21.40 20.78 1.95
C ASP A 12 -22.79 20.61 2.56
N GLU A 13 -23.46 19.48 2.32
CA GLU A 13 -24.72 19.15 3.00
C GLU A 13 -24.54 19.04 4.52
N ARG A 14 -23.43 18.44 4.97
CA ARG A 14 -23.09 18.38 6.39
C ARG A 14 -22.81 19.76 6.97
N VAL A 15 -22.07 20.61 6.26
CA VAL A 15 -21.83 22.00 6.67
C VAL A 15 -23.16 22.74 6.84
N ARG A 16 -24.08 22.63 5.86
CA ARG A 16 -25.42 23.24 5.94
C ARG A 16 -26.24 22.75 7.13
N ILE A 17 -26.20 21.45 7.42
CA ILE A 17 -26.87 20.89 8.60
C ILE A 17 -26.27 21.47 9.89
N HIS A 18 -24.94 21.54 9.97
CA HIS A 18 -24.24 22.07 11.14
C HIS A 18 -24.50 23.58 11.33
N THR A 19 -24.50 24.39 10.27
CA THR A 19 -24.83 25.82 10.37
C THR A 19 -26.28 26.04 10.79
N LEU A 20 -27.24 25.33 10.19
CA LEU A 20 -28.66 25.44 10.58
C LEU A 20 -28.89 25.04 12.04
N TYR A 21 -28.18 24.01 12.53
CA TYR A 21 -28.33 23.56 13.90
C TYR A 21 -27.63 24.48 14.91
N TYR A 22 -26.34 24.77 14.72
CA TYR A 22 -25.53 25.49 15.71
C TYR A 22 -25.62 27.01 15.61
N GLN A 23 -25.78 27.57 14.40
CA GLN A 23 -25.86 29.02 14.20
C GLN A 23 -27.29 29.53 14.19
N ALA A 24 -28.20 28.81 13.52
CA ALA A 24 -29.60 29.23 13.41
C ALA A 24 -30.51 28.65 14.51
N GLY A 25 -30.05 27.67 15.31
CA GLY A 25 -30.81 27.08 16.42
C GLY A 25 -31.97 26.19 15.98
N TRP A 26 -31.99 25.73 14.72
CA TRP A 26 -33.09 24.92 14.19
C TRP A 26 -33.09 23.51 14.78
N GLN A 27 -34.29 22.97 14.99
CA GLN A 27 -34.44 21.61 15.47
C GLN A 27 -34.22 20.59 14.33
N CYS A 28 -33.75 19.39 14.69
CA CYS A 28 -33.48 18.32 13.72
C CYS A 28 -34.65 17.99 12.77
N PRO A 29 -35.93 17.96 13.21
CA PRO A 29 -37.07 17.72 12.32
C PRO A 29 -37.25 18.81 11.25
N ASP A 30 -36.99 20.06 11.61
CA ASP A 30 -37.18 21.21 10.71
C ASP A 30 -36.09 21.23 9.63
N ILE A 31 -34.84 20.98 10.04
CA ILE A 31 -33.71 20.80 9.12
C ILE A 31 -33.97 19.64 8.15
N ALA A 32 -34.52 18.53 8.65
CA ALA A 32 -34.85 17.35 7.85
C ALA A 32 -35.91 17.66 6.78
N ARG A 33 -36.98 18.38 7.14
CA ARG A 33 -38.02 18.82 6.20
C ARG A 33 -37.48 19.81 5.18
N PHE A 34 -36.70 20.80 5.63
CA PHE A 34 -36.15 21.84 4.76
C PHE A 34 -35.18 21.30 3.72
N LEU A 35 -34.28 20.39 4.12
CA LEU A 35 -33.28 19.82 3.21
C LEU A 35 -33.76 18.56 2.46
N GLY A 36 -34.94 18.03 2.79
CA GLY A 36 -35.43 16.75 2.23
C GLY A 36 -34.58 15.54 2.63
N ILE A 37 -33.91 15.59 3.78
CA ILE A 37 -33.00 14.54 4.28
C ILE A 37 -33.68 13.80 5.43
N ASN A 38 -33.50 12.48 5.52
CA ASN A 38 -34.05 11.70 6.62
C ASN A 38 -33.56 12.22 7.99
N TYR A 39 -34.49 12.45 8.91
CA TYR A 39 -34.24 12.86 10.30
C TYR A 39 -33.11 12.08 10.98
N ARG A 40 -33.07 10.74 10.85
CA ARG A 40 -32.02 9.91 11.47
C ARG A 40 -30.63 10.23 10.93
N THR A 41 -30.54 10.63 9.66
CA THR A 41 -29.29 11.03 9.02
C THR A 41 -28.84 12.41 9.51
N VAL A 42 -29.77 13.35 9.66
CA VAL A 42 -29.51 14.69 10.24
C VAL A 42 -29.02 14.55 11.68
N ALA A 43 -29.73 13.81 12.52
CA ALA A 43 -29.35 13.57 13.92
C ALA A 43 -27.97 12.90 14.04
N ARG A 44 -27.65 11.93 13.15
CA ARG A 44 -26.33 11.30 13.10
C ARG A 44 -25.25 12.25 12.60
N CYS A 45 -25.58 13.15 11.67
CA CYS A 45 -24.66 14.14 11.14
C CYS A 45 -24.22 15.15 12.21
N ILE A 46 -25.16 15.62 13.03
CA ILE A 46 -24.89 16.58 14.11
C ILE A 46 -23.97 15.96 15.18
N LYS A 47 -24.21 14.70 15.55
CA LYS A 47 -23.35 13.96 16.50
C LYS A 47 -21.96 13.61 15.95
N GLY A 48 -21.77 13.70 14.63
CA GLY A 48 -20.53 13.30 13.95
C GLY A 48 -19.72 14.49 13.44
N SER A 49 -18.57 14.20 12.82
CA SER A 49 -17.76 15.23 12.17
C SER A 49 -18.43 15.81 10.93
N VAL A 50 -18.25 17.12 10.71
CA VAL A 50 -18.64 17.83 9.47
C VAL A 50 -18.00 17.18 8.24
N THR A 51 -16.74 16.74 8.35
CA THR A 51 -16.03 16.09 7.25
C THR A 51 -16.44 14.62 7.17
N PRO A 52 -17.02 14.15 6.04
CA PRO A 52 -17.40 12.75 5.90
C PRO A 52 -16.15 11.85 5.85
N HIS A 53 -16.12 10.80 6.68
CA HIS A 53 -15.06 9.81 6.64
C HIS A 53 -15.28 8.82 5.48
N ARG A 54 -14.21 8.52 4.73
CA ARG A 54 -14.21 7.46 3.72
C ARG A 54 -14.42 6.12 4.44
N PRO A 55 -15.37 5.27 3.99
CA PRO A 55 -15.56 3.98 4.64
C PRO A 55 -14.29 3.15 4.51
N ARG A 56 -13.98 2.38 5.55
CA ARG A 56 -12.92 1.38 5.47
C ARG A 56 -13.30 0.35 4.40
N GLY A 57 -12.36 0.08 3.51
CA GLY A 57 -12.49 -1.00 2.54
C GLY A 57 -12.36 -2.37 3.20
N SER A 58 -12.56 -3.43 2.41
CA SER A 58 -12.26 -4.79 2.87
C SER A 58 -10.78 -4.92 3.24
N LYS A 59 -10.50 -5.71 4.27
CA LYS A 59 -9.12 -6.08 4.60
C LYS A 59 -8.55 -6.95 3.47
N GLY A 60 -7.27 -6.79 3.20
CA GLY A 60 -6.57 -7.67 2.27
C GLY A 60 -6.51 -9.09 2.80
N LEU A 61 -6.42 -10.08 1.90
CA LEU A 61 -6.31 -11.50 2.25
C LEU A 61 -5.08 -11.82 3.10
N LEU A 62 -3.96 -11.13 2.81
CA LEU A 62 -2.69 -11.33 3.50
C LEU A 62 -2.45 -10.20 4.49
N ASP A 63 -2.12 -10.56 5.73
CA ASP A 63 -1.82 -9.64 6.80
C ASP A 63 -0.40 -9.06 6.65
N THR A 64 -0.17 -7.90 7.27
CA THR A 64 1.09 -7.15 7.23
C THR A 64 2.32 -7.98 7.65
N PRO A 65 2.34 -8.71 8.79
CA PRO A 65 3.47 -9.57 9.16
C PRO A 65 3.74 -10.68 8.13
N THR A 66 2.69 -11.26 7.54
CA THR A 66 2.81 -12.30 6.51
C THR A 66 3.48 -11.74 5.25
N LYS A 67 3.17 -10.50 4.86
CA LYS A 67 3.83 -9.82 3.74
C LYS A 67 5.31 -9.58 4.03
N SER A 68 5.64 -9.05 5.22
CA SER A 68 7.03 -8.82 5.61
C SER A 68 7.85 -10.11 5.61
N ARG A 69 7.26 -11.21 6.09
CA ARG A 69 7.88 -12.54 6.05
C ARG A 69 8.14 -13.01 4.62
N LEU A 70 7.20 -12.78 3.71
CA LEU A 70 7.34 -13.08 2.28
C LEU A 70 8.53 -12.34 1.64
N ILE A 71 8.68 -11.04 1.93
CA ILE A 71 9.79 -10.24 1.41
C ILE A 71 11.11 -10.68 2.02
N ALA A 72 11.15 -10.89 3.33
CA ALA A 72 12.35 -11.33 4.03
C ALA A 72 12.84 -12.65 3.43
N TYR A 73 11.93 -13.60 3.22
CA TYR A 73 12.24 -14.87 2.57
C TYR A 73 12.67 -14.69 1.12
N ALA A 74 12.04 -13.80 0.35
CA ALA A 74 12.47 -13.53 -1.03
C ALA A 74 13.85 -12.87 -1.12
N THR A 75 14.33 -12.24 -0.04
CA THR A 75 15.57 -11.46 -0.03
C THR A 75 16.73 -12.18 0.63
N ALA A 76 16.45 -13.24 1.40
CA ALA A 76 17.41 -13.95 2.24
C ALA A 76 18.55 -14.62 1.46
N SER A 77 18.29 -15.20 0.27
CA SER A 77 19.33 -15.79 -0.58
C SER A 77 19.26 -15.34 -2.04
N GLY A 78 20.37 -15.49 -2.77
CA GLY A 78 20.42 -15.23 -4.21
C GLY A 78 19.47 -16.14 -4.99
N GLU A 79 19.39 -17.41 -4.61
CA GLU A 79 18.50 -18.41 -5.22
C GLU A 79 17.02 -18.03 -5.03
N GLN A 80 16.63 -17.58 -3.83
CA GLN A 80 15.26 -17.17 -3.52
C GLN A 80 14.80 -15.97 -4.36
N ARG A 81 15.71 -15.04 -4.69
CA ARG A 81 15.38 -13.88 -5.53
C ARG A 81 14.97 -14.28 -6.95
N ILE A 82 15.46 -15.43 -7.43
CA ILE A 82 15.21 -15.93 -8.79
C ILE A 82 13.92 -16.76 -8.86
N LYS A 83 13.67 -17.62 -7.85
CA LYS A 83 12.49 -18.51 -7.79
C LYS A 83 11.18 -17.78 -8.07
N PRO A 84 10.17 -18.33 -8.76
CA PRO A 84 8.89 -17.65 -8.99
C PRO A 84 8.16 -17.29 -7.69
N TYR A 85 7.43 -16.17 -7.68
CA TYR A 85 6.73 -15.69 -6.48
C TYR A 85 5.77 -16.70 -5.85
N ALA A 86 5.08 -17.49 -6.67
CA ALA A 86 4.17 -18.54 -6.21
C ALA A 86 4.91 -19.65 -5.45
N GLN A 87 6.11 -20.01 -5.92
CA GLN A 87 6.95 -21.01 -5.24
C GLN A 87 7.45 -20.49 -3.89
N LEU A 88 7.89 -19.22 -3.81
CA LEU A 88 8.29 -18.62 -2.54
C LEU A 88 7.15 -18.64 -1.51
N ALA A 89 5.92 -18.37 -1.95
CA ALA A 89 4.75 -18.42 -1.09
C ALA A 89 4.43 -19.86 -0.65
N ALA A 90 4.52 -20.83 -1.57
CA ALA A 90 4.30 -22.24 -1.26
C ALA A 90 5.34 -22.78 -0.25
N GLU A 91 6.62 -22.41 -0.39
CA GLU A 91 7.70 -22.78 0.54
C GLU A 91 7.46 -22.21 1.95
N LEU A 92 6.76 -21.08 2.07
CA LEU A 92 6.34 -20.48 3.34
C LEU A 92 4.99 -21.01 3.87
N GLY A 93 4.32 -21.91 3.15
CA GLY A 93 2.98 -22.39 3.50
C GLY A 93 1.86 -21.36 3.29
N ILE A 94 2.07 -20.37 2.43
CA ILE A 94 1.11 -19.30 2.15
C ILE A 94 0.29 -19.68 0.92
N HIS A 95 -0.95 -20.08 1.14
CA HIS A 95 -1.89 -20.43 0.07
C HIS A 95 -2.70 -19.20 -0.35
N ALA A 96 -2.28 -18.55 -1.43
CA ALA A 96 -3.00 -17.44 -2.04
C ALA A 96 -2.88 -17.50 -3.57
N ASP A 97 -3.85 -16.90 -4.26
CA ASP A 97 -3.81 -16.79 -5.71
C ASP A 97 -2.50 -16.10 -6.19
N PRO A 98 -1.83 -16.60 -7.24
CA PRO A 98 -0.57 -16.02 -7.73
C PRO A 98 -0.65 -14.52 -8.04
N ARG A 99 -1.81 -14.00 -8.47
CA ARG A 99 -1.99 -12.56 -8.72
C ARG A 99 -2.01 -11.78 -7.41
N THR A 100 -2.60 -12.35 -6.36
CA THR A 100 -2.58 -11.77 -5.00
C THR A 100 -1.17 -11.67 -4.46
N ILE A 101 -0.37 -12.73 -4.63
CA ILE A 101 1.04 -12.76 -4.22
C ILE A 101 1.85 -11.68 -4.98
N ARG A 102 1.70 -11.60 -6.30
CA ARG A 102 2.34 -10.54 -7.11
C ARG A 102 1.95 -9.14 -6.65
N ARG A 103 0.66 -8.92 -6.35
CA ARG A 103 0.17 -7.64 -5.85
C ARG A 103 0.78 -7.29 -4.49
N VAL A 104 1.00 -8.28 -3.62
CA VAL A 104 1.72 -8.09 -2.35
C VAL A 104 3.16 -7.64 -2.58
N PHE A 105 3.93 -8.33 -3.42
CA PHE A 105 5.29 -7.89 -3.74
C PHE A 105 5.33 -6.46 -4.30
N LYS A 106 4.37 -6.13 -5.19
CA LYS A 106 4.22 -4.76 -5.72
C LYS A 106 3.87 -3.73 -4.65
N SER A 107 2.93 -4.03 -3.74
CA SER A 107 2.55 -3.10 -2.67
C SER A 107 3.70 -2.81 -1.72
N GLU A 108 4.55 -3.81 -1.50
CA GLU A 108 5.74 -3.74 -0.66
C GLU A 108 6.97 -3.20 -1.41
N ARG A 109 6.76 -2.70 -2.64
CA ARG A 109 7.79 -2.11 -3.51
C ARG A 109 8.97 -3.05 -3.81
N TYR A 110 8.75 -4.35 -3.71
CA TYR A 110 9.73 -5.35 -4.11
C TYR A 110 9.58 -5.67 -5.59
N TYR A 111 10.61 -5.32 -6.37
CA TYR A 111 10.69 -5.60 -7.79
C TYR A 111 11.92 -6.45 -8.08
N ARG A 112 11.76 -7.50 -8.89
CA ARG A 112 12.90 -8.26 -9.39
C ARG A 112 13.62 -7.42 -10.43
N ARG A 113 14.93 -7.32 -10.26
CA ARG A 113 15.81 -6.78 -11.30
C ARG A 113 16.38 -7.95 -12.08
N VAL A 114 16.39 -7.81 -13.40
CA VAL A 114 17.15 -8.71 -14.26
C VAL A 114 18.61 -8.28 -14.13
N ALA A 115 19.47 -9.22 -13.78
CA ALA A 115 20.90 -8.96 -13.76
C ALA A 115 21.37 -8.73 -15.19
N THR A 116 22.08 -7.62 -15.44
CA THR A 116 22.69 -7.38 -16.74
C THR A 116 23.74 -8.46 -17.00
N GLU A 117 23.77 -8.98 -18.22
CA GLU A 117 24.81 -9.90 -18.64
C GLU A 117 26.17 -9.25 -18.43
N LYS A 118 26.99 -9.88 -17.60
CA LYS A 118 28.38 -9.46 -17.40
C LYS A 118 29.23 -10.17 -18.45
N PRO A 119 30.22 -9.49 -19.04
CA PRO A 119 31.16 -10.17 -19.93
C PRO A 119 31.84 -11.30 -19.17
N TRP A 120 32.08 -12.41 -19.86
CA TRP A 120 32.77 -13.56 -19.29
C TRP A 120 34.18 -13.18 -18.84
N LEU A 121 34.46 -13.35 -17.54
CA LEU A 121 35.75 -13.05 -16.95
C LEU A 121 36.48 -14.34 -16.60
N GLY A 122 37.44 -14.71 -17.45
CA GLY A 122 38.45 -15.71 -17.11
C GLY A 122 39.30 -15.28 -15.93
N GLU A 123 39.99 -16.24 -15.31
CA GLU A 123 40.76 -16.01 -14.08
C GLU A 123 41.86 -14.95 -14.26
N ILE A 124 42.55 -14.97 -15.40
CA ILE A 124 43.55 -13.97 -15.78
C ILE A 124 42.95 -12.55 -15.79
N HIS A 125 41.75 -12.39 -16.35
CA HIS A 125 41.08 -11.09 -16.39
C HIS A 125 40.69 -10.60 -15.01
N LYS A 126 40.25 -11.50 -14.12
CA LYS A 126 39.93 -11.15 -12.73
C LYS A 126 41.19 -10.67 -11.99
N GLN A 127 42.30 -11.41 -12.11
CA GLN A 127 43.56 -11.04 -11.47
C GLN A 127 44.08 -9.68 -11.96
N LYS A 128 44.08 -9.44 -13.28
CA LYS A 128 44.47 -8.13 -13.85
C LYS A 128 43.58 -7.01 -13.35
N ARG A 129 42.26 -7.21 -13.32
CA ARG A 129 41.31 -6.21 -12.80
C ARG A 129 41.54 -5.92 -11.31
N LEU A 130 41.78 -6.96 -10.50
CA LEU A 130 42.08 -6.82 -9.08
C LEU A 130 43.39 -6.03 -8.87
N PHE A 131 44.44 -6.38 -9.61
CA PHE A 131 45.73 -5.69 -9.57
C PHE A 131 45.58 -4.19 -9.89
N TRP A 132 44.93 -3.86 -11.02
CA TRP A 132 44.68 -2.47 -11.41
C TRP A 132 43.83 -1.71 -10.38
N SER A 133 42.81 -2.36 -9.82
CA SER A 133 41.97 -1.75 -8.78
C SER A 133 42.78 -1.43 -7.52
N ASN A 134 43.61 -2.36 -7.05
CA ASN A 134 44.44 -2.14 -5.87
C ASN A 134 45.47 -1.04 -6.10
N LEU A 135 46.10 -1.06 -7.28
CA LEU A 135 47.09 -0.07 -7.66
C LEU A 135 46.49 1.34 -7.80
N ALA A 136 45.24 1.46 -8.28
CA ALA A 136 44.50 2.72 -8.32
C ALA A 136 44.16 3.27 -6.93
N VAL A 137 43.87 2.41 -5.94
CA VAL A 137 43.63 2.83 -4.55
C VAL A 137 44.92 3.36 -3.91
N THR A 138 46.07 2.76 -4.23
CA THR A 138 47.39 3.17 -3.71
C THR A 138 48.09 4.22 -4.57
N TRP A 139 47.45 4.69 -5.66
CA TRP A 139 48.08 5.66 -6.54
C TRP A 139 48.35 6.93 -5.74
N PRO A 140 49.59 7.47 -5.73
CA PRO A 140 49.84 8.72 -5.05
C PRO A 140 49.01 9.78 -5.76
N SER A 141 47.97 10.28 -5.10
CA SER A 141 47.30 11.51 -5.50
C SER A 141 48.34 12.62 -5.33
N LEU A 142 49.08 12.91 -6.39
CA LEU A 142 49.97 14.05 -6.44
C LEU A 142 49.08 15.29 -6.28
N ILE A 143 49.12 15.86 -5.08
CA ILE A 143 48.73 17.24 -4.79
C ILE A 143 49.85 18.14 -5.29
#